data_AF-A0A3M1Y9Q8-F1
#
_entry.id   AF-A0A3M1Y9Q8-F1
#
_cell.length_a   1.000
_cell.length_b   1.000
_cell.length_c   1.000
_cell.angle_alpha   90.00
_cell.angle_beta   90.00
_cell.angle_gamma   90.00
#
_symmetry.space_group_name_H-M   'P 1'
#
loop_
_entity.id
_entity.type
_entity.pdbx_description
1 polymer ?
#
loop_
_entity_poly.entity_id
_entity_poly.type
_entity_poly.pdbx_seq_one_letter_code
_entity_poly.pdbx_strand_id
1 'polypeptide(L)' 'MIVTGSSYWNLGIGRQPGEVLKDEEGIKTMRDLGQNMAWLIKKLYSDSEVREP' A
#
# COMPACT_ATOMS: atom_id res chain seq x y z
N MET A 1 16.32 2.64 -3.99
CA MET A 1 15.19 1.98 -3.30
C MET A 1 14.25 3.06 -2.80
N ILE A 2 12.98 3.04 -3.21
CA ILE A 2 11.95 3.97 -2.71
C ILE A 2 11.01 3.17 -1.82
N VAL A 3 10.74 3.66 -0.62
CA VAL A 3 9.81 3.04 0.34
C VAL A 3 8.62 3.98 0.54
N THR A 4 7.42 3.47 0.30
CA THR A 4 6.18 4.23 0.51
C THR A 4 5.82 4.28 1.99
N GLY A 5 5.45 5.47 2.48
CA GLY A 5 4.94 5.61 3.83
C GLY A 5 3.58 4.94 4.01
N SER A 6 3.36 4.41 5.21
CA SER A 6 2.07 3.89 5.68
C SER A 6 1.56 4.78 6.81
N SER A 7 0.23 4.84 7.00
CA SER A 7 -0.37 5.58 8.11
C SER A 7 -0.15 4.89 9.47
N TYR A 8 0.07 3.57 9.46
CA TYR A 8 0.47 2.77 10.61
C TYR A 8 1.21 1.49 10.17
N TRP A 9 1.36 0.50 11.04
CA TRP A 9 2.03 -0.76 10.71
C TRP A 9 1.39 -1.47 9.52
N ASN A 10 2.17 -1.74 8.47
CA ASN A 10 1.71 -2.34 7.22
C ASN A 10 1.57 -3.86 7.30
N LEU A 11 0.94 -4.35 8.37
CA LEU A 11 0.72 -5.76 8.64
C LEU A 11 -0.62 -5.95 9.35
N GLY A 12 -1.47 -6.82 8.81
CA GLY A 12 -2.69 -7.29 9.48
C GLY A 12 -2.53 -8.75 9.89
N ILE A 13 -2.93 -9.10 11.11
CA ILE A 13 -2.87 -10.48 11.64
C ILE A 13 -4.26 -10.88 12.11
N GLY A 14 -4.74 -12.03 11.62
CA GLY A 14 -5.94 -12.69 12.13
C GLY A 14 -5.59 -14.12 12.53
N ARG A 15 -6.20 -14.64 13.61
CA ARG A 15 -5.97 -16.02 14.05
C ARG A 15 -6.68 -17.03 13.16
N GLN A 16 -7.84 -16.65 12.60
CA GLN A 16 -8.61 -17.48 11.67
C GLN A 16 -8.66 -16.84 10.27
N PRO A 17 -8.86 -17.64 9.20
CA PRO A 17 -9.08 -17.10 7.86
C PRO A 17 -10.21 -16.06 7.85
N GLY A 18 -9.93 -14.87 7.32
CA GLY A 18 -10.89 -13.78 7.21
C GLY A 18 -11.05 -12.91 8.47
N GLU A 19 -10.46 -13.27 9.62
CA GLU A 19 -10.57 -12.45 10.83
C GLU A 19 -9.92 -11.07 10.68
N VAL A 20 -8.84 -10.98 9.89
CA VAL A 20 -8.17 -9.71 9.54
C VAL A 20 -9.11 -8.71 8.85
N LEU A 21 -10.22 -9.18 8.24
CA LEU A 21 -11.21 -8.30 7.61
C LEU A 21 -12.06 -7.53 8.64
N LYS A 22 -12.06 -7.96 9.91
CA LYS A 22 -12.75 -7.29 11.02
C LYS A 22 -11.88 -6.23 11.71
N ASP A 23 -10.60 -6.17 11.37
CA ASP A 23 -9.68 -5.15 11.85
C ASP A 23 -9.86 -3.87 11.01
N GLU A 24 -10.74 -2.98 11.47
CA GLU A 24 -11.05 -1.74 10.76
C GLU A 24 -9.83 -0.83 10.59
N GLU A 25 -8.94 -0.77 11.59
CA GLU A 25 -7.71 0.02 11.54
C GLU A 25 -6.71 -0.56 10.56
N GLY A 26 -6.49 -1.89 10.62
CA GLY A 26 -5.61 -2.59 9.68
C GLY A 26 -6.10 -2.47 8.24
N ILE A 27 -7.41 -2.60 8.00
CA ILE A 27 -8.00 -2.41 6.67
C ILE A 27 -7.82 -0.97 6.18
N LYS A 28 -8.05 0.02 7.05
CA LYS A 28 -7.80 1.42 6.70
C LYS A 28 -6.33 1.68 6.36
N THR A 29 -5.41 1.15 7.16
CA THR A 29 -3.96 1.27 6.94
C THR A 29 -3.55 0.71 5.58
N MET A 30 -4.07 -0.47 5.21
CA MET A 30 -3.79 -1.08 3.90
C MET A 30 -4.38 -0.29 2.73
N ARG A 31 -5.57 0.32 2.90
CA ARG A 31 -6.15 1.22 1.90
C ARG A 31 -5.28 2.47 1.69
N ASP A 32 -4.86 3.11 2.79
CA ASP A 32 -4.01 4.30 2.74
C ASP A 32 -2.66 3.98 2.06
N LEU A 33 -2.04 2.85 2.42
CA LEU A 33 -0.80 2.38 1.79
C LEU A 33 -1.00 2.11 0.29
N GLY A 34 -2.09 1.46 -0.10
CA GLY A 34 -2.46 1.24 -1.50
C GLY A 34 -2.57 2.53 -2.30
N GLN A 35 -3.20 3.56 -1.73
CA GLN A 35 -3.31 4.89 -2.35
C GLN A 35 -1.94 5.57 -2.51
N ASN A 36 -1.08 5.49 -1.50
CA ASN A 36 0.28 6.05 -1.54
C ASN A 36 1.13 5.36 -2.61
N MET A 37 1.04 4.03 -2.73
CA MET A 37 1.70 3.27 -3.78
C MET A 37 1.21 3.67 -5.17
N ALA A 38 -0.11 3.75 -5.38
CA ALA A 38 -0.69 4.14 -6.66
C ALA A 38 -0.27 5.56 -7.08
N TRP A 39 -0.28 6.50 -6.13
CA TRP A 39 0.20 7.87 -6.37
C TRP A 39 1.68 7.89 -6.76
N LEU A 40 2.53 7.16 -6.03
CA LEU A 40 3.97 7.12 -6.30
C LEU A 40 4.25 6.51 -7.67
N ILE A 41 3.67 5.34 -7.97
CA ILE A 41 3.82 4.66 -9.27
C ILE A 41 3.40 5.61 -10.38
N LYS A 42 2.24 6.26 -10.25
CA LYS A 42 1.81 7.25 -11.23
C LYS A 42 2.85 8.35 -11.39
N LYS A 43 3.42 8.91 -10.33
CA LYS A 43 4.45 9.96 -10.43
C LYS A 43 5.77 9.50 -11.04
N LEU A 44 6.15 8.24 -10.85
CA LEU A 44 7.37 7.69 -11.43
C LEU A 44 7.24 7.40 -12.94
N TYR A 45 6.03 7.09 -13.40
CA TYR A 45 5.77 6.65 -14.77
C TYR A 45 4.77 7.52 -15.54
N SER A 46 4.34 8.68 -15.02
CA SER A 46 3.29 9.50 -15.65
C SER A 46 3.72 10.21 -16.92
N ASP A 47 5.03 10.42 -17.14
CA ASP A 47 5.57 11.19 -18.27
C ASP A 47 6.88 10.61 -18.85
N SER A 48 7.24 9.38 -18.49
CA SER A 48 8.43 8.71 -19.01
C SER A 48 8.01 7.55 -19.89
N GLU A 49 8.33 7.64 -21.20
CA GLU A 49 8.59 6.44 -22.00
C GLU A 49 9.37 5.47 -21.14
N VAL A 50 8.91 4.22 -21.10
CA VAL A 50 9.49 3.13 -20.33
C VAL A 50 11.01 3.18 -20.49
N ARG A 51 11.71 3.77 -19.52
CA ARG A 51 13.17 3.71 -19.48
C ARG A 51 13.48 2.31 -19.04
N GLU A 52 13.81 1.48 -20.02
CA GLU A 52 14.33 0.14 -19.78
C GLU A 52 15.57 0.21 -18.87
N PRO A 53 15.77 -0.83 -18.04
CA PRO A 53 16.83 -0.86 -17.02
C PRO A 53 18.25 -0.75 -17.56
#